data_AF-A0A194S3E9-F1
#
_entry.id   AF-A0A194S3E9-F1
#
_cell.length_a   1.000
_cell.length_b   1.000
_cell.length_c   1.000
_cell.angle_alpha   90.00
_cell.angle_beta   90.00
_cell.angle_gamma   90.00
#
_symmetry.space_group_name_H-M   'P 1'
#
loop_
_entity.id
_entity.type
_entity.pdbx_description
1 polymer ?
#
loop_
_entity_poly.entity_id
_entity_poly.type
_entity_poly.pdbx_seq_one_letter_code
_entity_poly.pdbx_strand_id
1 'polypeptide(L)'
;MSDDRERQLLQQQQQQRADDKTSVVAQMRCKIFLQQHHSVWKSLGTGKLKLFHSLPSGTKQLVVDSDKGGGKTVISTIVLTDGVERVGKTGVAIELSDQGDRTGIVYMLQMKTEQSATGLFEQLLVGTDRAKR
;
A
#
# COMPACT_ATOMS: atom_id res chain seq x y z
N MET A 1 37.94 8.59 -23.55
CA MET A 1 38.14 7.34 -22.78
C MET A 1 37.55 7.39 -21.38
N SER A 2 37.30 8.58 -20.79
CA SER A 2 36.69 8.72 -19.45
C SER A 2 35.16 8.57 -19.45
N ASP A 3 34.48 9.03 -20.51
CA ASP A 3 33.00 9.02 -20.60
C ASP A 3 32.39 7.61 -20.70
N ASP A 4 33.10 6.64 -21.28
CA ASP A 4 32.61 5.27 -21.42
C ASP A 4 32.58 4.52 -20.08
N ARG A 5 33.50 4.83 -19.16
CA ARG A 5 33.47 4.26 -17.80
C ARG A 5 32.32 4.81 -16.97
N GLU A 6 32.02 6.10 -17.11
CA GLU A 6 30.91 6.74 -16.40
C GLU A 6 29.57 6.22 -16.90
N ARG A 7 29.43 6.02 -18.23
CA ARG A 7 28.27 5.35 -18.83
C ARG A 7 28.14 3.89 -18.40
N GLN A 8 29.24 3.15 -18.28
CA GLN A 8 29.22 1.78 -17.77
C GLN A 8 28.87 1.69 -16.29
N LEU A 9 29.30 2.65 -15.47
CA LEU A 9 28.94 2.74 -14.05
C LEU A 9 27.46 3.13 -13.86
N LEU A 10 26.93 4.02 -14.70
CA LEU A 10 25.50 4.36 -14.72
C LEU A 10 24.64 3.19 -15.19
N GLN A 11 25.09 2.43 -16.20
CA GLN A 11 24.43 1.18 -16.61
C GLN A 11 24.51 0.10 -15.53
N GLN A 12 25.65 -0.08 -14.85
CA GLN A 12 25.75 -1.02 -13.73
C GLN A 12 24.89 -0.62 -12.52
N GLN A 13 24.77 0.69 -12.22
CA GLN A 13 23.84 1.18 -11.19
C GLN A 13 22.38 0.99 -11.60
N GLN A 14 22.03 1.11 -12.88
CA GLN A 14 20.68 0.80 -13.36
C GLN A 14 20.36 -0.70 -13.41
N GLN A 15 21.35 -1.56 -13.66
CA GLN A 15 21.18 -3.02 -13.76
C GLN A 15 21.13 -3.73 -12.39
N GLN A 16 21.38 -3.03 -11.28
CA GLN A 16 21.39 -3.60 -9.93
C GLN A 16 20.05 -3.51 -9.17
N ARG A 17 18.95 -3.10 -9.81
CA ARG A 17 17.62 -3.40 -9.24
C ARG A 17 17.42 -4.91 -9.38
N ALA A 18 17.69 -5.64 -8.31
CA ALA A 18 17.35 -7.06 -8.22
C ALA A 18 15.90 -7.27 -8.67
N ASP A 19 15.65 -8.30 -9.49
CA ASP A 19 14.28 -8.66 -9.88
C ASP A 19 13.47 -8.93 -8.61
N ASP A 20 12.54 -8.01 -8.32
CA ASP A 20 11.74 -8.07 -7.12
C ASP A 20 10.79 -9.27 -7.18
N LYS A 21 10.97 -10.23 -6.27
CA LYS A 21 10.04 -11.34 -6.12
C LYS A 21 8.83 -10.88 -5.33
N THR A 22 7.70 -10.76 -6.01
CA THR A 22 6.44 -10.28 -5.43
C THR A 22 5.55 -11.44 -5.02
N SER A 23 5.02 -11.41 -3.80
CA SER A 23 4.04 -12.40 -3.31
C SER A 23 2.87 -11.73 -2.58
N VAL A 24 1.71 -12.40 -2.54
CA VAL A 24 0.55 -11.94 -1.77
C VAL A 24 0.75 -12.31 -0.31
N VAL A 25 0.82 -11.31 0.58
CA VAL A 25 1.04 -11.51 2.02
C VAL A 25 -0.22 -11.33 2.86
N ALA A 26 -1.24 -10.67 2.30
CA ALA A 26 -2.56 -10.61 2.92
C ALA A 26 -3.67 -10.53 1.88
N GLN A 27 -4.79 -11.20 2.15
CA GLN A 27 -5.99 -11.13 1.33
C GLN A 27 -7.23 -11.21 2.22
N MET A 28 -8.15 -10.25 2.09
CA MET A 28 -9.38 -10.21 2.92
C MET A 28 -10.48 -9.36 2.28
N ARG A 29 -11.69 -9.40 2.86
CA ARG A 29 -12.79 -8.49 2.49
C ARG A 29 -12.84 -7.30 3.43
N CYS A 30 -13.20 -6.14 2.92
CA CYS A 30 -13.30 -4.90 3.68
C CYS A 30 -14.45 -4.01 3.19
N LYS A 31 -14.89 -3.07 4.03
CA LYS A 31 -15.64 -1.89 3.58
C LYS A 31 -14.65 -0.77 3.27
N ILE A 32 -14.93 -0.02 2.22
CA ILE A 32 -14.05 1.00 1.67
C ILE A 32 -14.71 2.36 1.88
N PHE A 33 -13.95 3.30 2.42
CA PHE A 33 -14.38 4.68 2.64
C PHE A 33 -13.34 5.63 2.06
N LEU A 34 -13.79 6.74 1.48
CA LEU A 34 -12.94 7.85 1.04
C LEU A 34 -13.09 9.00 2.03
N GLN A 35 -11.96 9.58 2.46
CA GLN A 35 -11.97 10.81 3.24
C GLN A 35 -12.39 11.98 2.34
N GLN A 36 -13.41 12.72 2.75
CA GLN A 36 -13.83 13.97 2.13
C GLN A 36 -13.38 15.16 2.99
N HIS A 37 -13.75 16.37 2.57
CA HIS A 37 -13.53 17.59 3.34
C HIS A 37 -14.02 17.45 4.79
N HIS A 38 -13.32 18.12 5.71
CA HIS A 38 -13.59 18.09 7.15
C HIS A 38 -13.55 16.68 7.78
N SER A 39 -12.73 15.78 7.24
CA SER A 39 -12.51 14.43 7.78
C SER A 39 -13.77 13.55 7.81
N VAL A 40 -14.72 13.82 6.91
CA VAL A 40 -15.94 13.03 6.76
C VAL A 40 -15.67 11.79 5.90
N TRP A 41 -16.08 10.61 6.37
CA TRP A 41 -15.89 9.35 5.66
C TRP A 41 -17.08 9.02 4.74
N LYS A 42 -16.85 9.01 3.43
CA LYS A 42 -17.85 8.57 2.44
C LYS A 42 -17.69 7.09 2.13
N SER A 43 -18.73 6.30 2.41
CA SER A 43 -18.76 4.87 2.05
C SER A 43 -18.78 4.67 0.53
N LEU A 44 -17.88 3.85 0.01
CA LEU A 44 -17.81 3.47 -1.40
C LEU A 44 -18.41 2.07 -1.64
N GLY A 45 -18.42 1.22 -0.62
CA GLY A 45 -19.00 -0.13 -0.66
C GLY A 45 -18.08 -1.15 -0.02
N THR A 46 -18.21 -2.41 -0.44
CA THR A 46 -17.31 -3.49 -0.04
C THR A 46 -16.37 -3.86 -1.18
N GLY A 47 -15.24 -4.46 -0.82
CA GLY A 47 -14.29 -4.98 -1.80
C GLY A 47 -13.36 -6.04 -1.25
N LYS A 48 -12.55 -6.57 -2.15
CA LYS A 48 -11.50 -7.56 -1.88
C LYS A 48 -10.16 -6.85 -1.88
N LEU A 49 -9.48 -6.90 -0.76
CA LEU A 49 -8.15 -6.36 -0.54
C LEU A 49 -7.12 -7.45 -0.80
N LYS A 50 -6.04 -7.08 -1.49
CA LYS A 50 -4.80 -7.85 -1.60
C LYS A 50 -3.62 -6.94 -1.28
N LEU A 51 -2.73 -7.40 -0.42
CA LEU A 51 -1.45 -6.76 -0.14
C LEU A 51 -0.35 -7.62 -0.77
N PHE A 52 0.40 -7.01 -1.67
CA PHE A 52 1.59 -7.58 -2.28
C PHE A 52 2.84 -7.07 -1.55
N HIS A 53 3.83 -7.94 -1.40
CA HIS A 53 5.12 -7.59 -0.84
C HIS A 53 6.22 -8.10 -1.78
N SER A 54 7.11 -7.18 -2.16
CA SER A 54 8.23 -7.42 -3.06
C SER A 54 9.53 -7.47 -2.26
N LEU A 55 10.31 -8.54 -2.45
CA LEU A 55 11.63 -8.71 -1.86
C LEU A 55 12.70 -8.72 -2.97
N PRO A 56 13.88 -8.11 -2.73
CA PRO A 56 14.33 -7.55 -1.45
C PRO A 56 13.91 -6.10 -1.19
N SER A 57 13.25 -5.40 -2.13
CA SER A 57 12.97 -3.96 -1.97
C SER A 57 12.11 -3.58 -0.76
N GLY A 58 11.35 -4.53 -0.21
CA GLY A 58 10.38 -4.26 0.87
C GLY A 58 9.14 -3.52 0.39
N THR A 59 8.97 -3.34 -0.93
CA THR A 59 7.87 -2.58 -1.51
C THR A 59 6.55 -3.27 -1.22
N LYS A 60 5.56 -2.48 -0.79
CA LYS A 60 4.20 -2.97 -0.53
C LYS A 60 3.21 -2.28 -1.45
N GLN A 61 2.53 -3.08 -2.26
CA GLN A 61 1.45 -2.60 -3.10
C GLN A 61 0.11 -3.08 -2.55
N LEU A 62 -0.78 -2.12 -2.30
CA LEU A 62 -2.14 -2.41 -1.89
C LEU A 62 -3.08 -2.28 -3.07
N VAL A 63 -3.83 -3.35 -3.33
CA VAL A 63 -4.86 -3.40 -4.37
C VAL A 63 -6.19 -3.72 -3.73
N VAL A 64 -7.21 -2.93 -4.05
CA VAL A 64 -8.58 -3.18 -3.60
C VAL A 64 -9.52 -3.14 -4.78
N ASP A 65 -10.19 -4.27 -5.00
CA ASP A 65 -11.21 -4.42 -6.04
C ASP A 65 -12.61 -4.29 -5.42
N SER A 66 -13.41 -3.39 -5.98
CA SER A 66 -14.80 -3.17 -5.54
C SER A 66 -15.68 -4.35 -5.95
N ASP A 67 -16.56 -4.80 -5.05
CA ASP A 67 -17.58 -5.78 -5.42
C ASP A 67 -18.65 -5.17 -6.36
N LYS A 68 -18.83 -3.85 -6.33
CA LYS A 68 -19.71 -3.13 -7.26
C LYS A 68 -19.04 -3.00 -8.63
N GLY A 69 -19.85 -3.07 -9.70
CA GLY A 69 -19.40 -2.76 -11.05
C GLY A 69 -18.43 -3.78 -11.65
N GLY A 70 -18.57 -5.06 -11.30
CA GLY A 70 -17.84 -6.16 -11.96
C GLY A 70 -16.39 -6.36 -11.49
N GLY A 71 -16.00 -5.90 -10.29
CA GLY A 71 -14.65 -6.12 -9.78
C GLY A 71 -13.65 -5.02 -10.11
N LYS A 72 -14.11 -3.80 -10.43
CA LYS A 72 -13.21 -2.68 -10.77
C LYS A 72 -12.26 -2.38 -9.60
N THR A 73 -10.97 -2.26 -9.91
CA THR A 73 -9.96 -1.78 -8.96
C THR A 73 -10.25 -0.32 -8.59
N VAL A 74 -10.41 -0.07 -7.29
CA VAL A 74 -10.67 1.27 -6.73
C VAL A 74 -9.46 1.86 -6.02
N ILE A 75 -8.53 1.02 -5.59
CA ILE A 75 -7.25 1.42 -4.99
C ILE A 75 -6.17 0.54 -5.61
N SER A 76 -5.11 1.16 -6.12
CA SER A 76 -3.85 0.51 -6.49
C SER A 76 -2.73 1.49 -6.21
N THR A 77 -1.99 1.28 -5.12
CA THR A 77 -0.94 2.21 -4.68
C THR A 77 0.22 1.45 -4.06
N ILE A 78 1.43 1.97 -4.26
CA ILE A 78 2.53 1.66 -3.35
C ILE A 78 2.23 2.38 -2.04
N VAL A 79 2.35 1.67 -0.92
CA VAL A 79 2.02 2.21 0.39
C VAL A 79 3.28 2.78 1.03
N LEU A 80 3.26 4.07 1.32
CA LEU A 80 4.30 4.73 2.09
C LEU A 80 4.15 4.36 3.57
N THR A 81 5.26 4.09 4.24
CA THR A 81 5.28 3.53 5.60
C THR A 81 4.65 4.48 6.62
N ASP A 82 4.74 5.79 6.38
CA ASP A 82 4.20 6.90 7.15
C ASP A 82 2.81 7.36 6.66
N GLY A 83 2.29 6.74 5.60
CA GLY A 83 0.95 6.97 5.04
C GLY A 83 -0.10 5.99 5.56
N VAL A 84 0.15 5.29 6.68
CA VAL A 84 -0.75 4.27 7.25
C VAL A 84 -1.07 4.55 8.71
N GLU A 85 -2.35 4.49 9.06
CA GLU A 85 -2.84 4.74 10.43
C GLU A 85 -3.99 3.81 10.83
N ARG A 86 -4.16 3.58 12.15
CA ARG A 86 -5.34 2.91 12.71
C ARG A 86 -6.47 3.91 12.91
N VAL A 87 -7.69 3.54 12.50
CA VAL A 87 -8.90 4.34 12.70
C VAL A 87 -9.94 3.51 13.44
N GLY A 88 -10.17 3.84 14.71
CA GLY A 88 -11.01 3.04 15.58
C GLY A 88 -10.52 1.59 15.72
N LYS A 89 -11.43 0.66 16.03
CA LYS A 89 -11.07 -0.74 16.28
C LYS A 89 -10.77 -1.52 14.99
N THR A 90 -11.54 -1.28 13.94
CA THR A 90 -11.52 -2.10 12.73
C THR A 90 -11.03 -1.38 11.47
N GLY A 91 -10.71 -0.09 11.54
CA GLY A 91 -10.25 0.71 10.41
C GLY A 91 -8.74 0.78 10.28
N VAL A 92 -8.26 0.73 9.05
CA VAL A 92 -6.90 1.10 8.65
C VAL A 92 -7.00 2.16 7.56
N ALA A 93 -6.49 3.36 7.81
CA ALA A 93 -6.41 4.43 6.82
C ALA A 93 -5.09 4.34 6.05
N ILE A 94 -5.17 4.59 4.75
CA ILE A 94 -4.03 4.65 3.84
C ILE A 94 -4.11 5.90 2.98
N GLU A 95 -3.02 6.64 2.87
CA GLU A 95 -2.86 7.75 1.94
C GLU A 95 -2.29 7.25 0.61
N LEU A 96 -2.90 7.65 -0.52
CA LEU A 96 -2.37 7.29 -1.83
C LEU A 96 -1.09 8.06 -2.11
N SER A 97 -0.16 7.39 -2.78
CA SER A 97 1.04 8.01 -3.32
C SER A 97 1.04 8.01 -4.85
N ASP A 98 1.69 9.01 -5.43
CA ASP A 98 2.03 9.06 -6.85
C ASP A 98 3.54 9.23 -6.97
N GLN A 99 4.23 8.23 -7.50
CA GLN A 99 5.71 8.18 -7.60
C GLN A 99 6.45 8.48 -6.28
N GLY A 100 5.85 8.16 -5.13
CA GLY A 100 6.42 8.42 -3.81
C GLY A 100 5.96 9.73 -3.16
N ASP A 101 5.28 10.59 -3.90
CA ASP A 101 4.69 11.82 -3.36
C ASP A 101 3.28 11.58 -2.82
N ARG A 102 2.98 12.21 -1.69
CA ARG A 102 1.66 12.13 -1.06
C ARG A 102 0.64 12.92 -1.86
N THR A 103 -0.51 12.30 -2.12
CA THR A 103 -1.59 12.93 -2.88
C THR A 103 -2.62 13.67 -2.01
N GLY A 104 -2.60 13.47 -0.69
CA GLY A 104 -3.68 13.91 0.22
C GLY A 104 -4.97 13.09 0.12
N ILE A 105 -5.05 12.11 -0.78
CA ILE A 105 -6.23 11.25 -0.93
C ILE A 105 -6.12 10.08 0.04
N VAL A 106 -7.01 10.05 1.04
CA VAL A 106 -7.00 9.03 2.09
C VAL A 106 -8.20 8.09 1.97
N TYR A 107 -7.93 6.79 1.95
CA TYR A 107 -8.95 5.75 2.04
C TYR A 107 -8.90 5.06 3.41
N MET A 108 -10.06 4.81 4.02
CA MET A 108 -10.17 3.91 5.16
C MET A 108 -10.70 2.55 4.70
N LEU A 109 -10.00 1.51 5.12
CA LEU A 109 -10.32 0.12 4.91
C LEU A 109 -10.79 -0.45 6.24
N GLN A 110 -12.09 -0.71 6.35
CA GLN A 110 -12.69 -1.26 7.55
C GLN A 110 -12.84 -2.78 7.44
N MET A 111 -12.16 -3.50 8.33
CA MET A 111 -12.21 -4.96 8.42
C MET A 111 -13.43 -5.44 9.21
N LYS A 112 -13.74 -6.74 9.09
CA LYS A 112 -14.82 -7.38 9.85
C LYS A 112 -14.49 -7.49 11.34
N THR A 113 -13.23 -7.72 11.68
CA THR A 113 -12.77 -7.94 13.05
C THR A 113 -11.57 -7.03 13.36
N GLU A 114 -11.39 -6.73 14.65
CA GLU A 114 -10.24 -5.99 15.13
C GLU A 114 -8.92 -6.73 14.85
N GLN A 115 -8.91 -8.05 15.00
CA GLN A 115 -7.76 -8.89 14.69
C GLN A 115 -7.30 -8.76 13.24
N SER A 116 -8.24 -8.74 12.27
CA SER A 116 -7.89 -8.53 10.87
C SER A 116 -7.36 -7.12 10.60
N ALA A 117 -7.88 -6.10 11.27
CA ALA A 117 -7.38 -4.73 11.15
C ALA A 117 -5.96 -4.60 11.73
N THR A 118 -5.71 -5.21 12.88
CA THR A 118 -4.37 -5.29 13.49
C THR A 118 -3.39 -6.02 12.60
N GLY A 119 -3.74 -7.22 12.13
CA GLY A 119 -2.85 -7.99 11.25
C GLY A 119 -2.54 -7.26 9.94
N LEU A 120 -3.53 -6.61 9.31
CA LEU A 120 -3.27 -5.80 8.12
C LEU A 120 -2.33 -4.63 8.40
N PHE A 121 -2.57 -3.89 9.49
CA PHE A 121 -1.72 -2.77 9.89
C PHE A 121 -0.28 -3.20 10.14
N GLU A 122 -0.08 -4.28 10.89
CA GLU A 122 1.24 -4.85 11.14
C GLU A 122 1.92 -5.25 9.83
N GLN A 123 1.22 -5.98 8.93
CA GLN A 123 1.76 -6.36 7.63
C GLN A 123 2.19 -5.15 6.79
N LEU A 124 1.43 -4.05 6.83
CA LEU A 124 1.80 -2.79 6.18
C LEU A 124 3.06 -2.16 6.77
N LEU A 125 3.39 -2.44 8.04
CA LEU A 125 4.59 -1.91 8.72
C LEU A 125 5.78 -2.88 8.77
N VAL A 126 5.60 -4.19 8.53
CA VAL A 126 6.69 -5.18 8.56
C VAL A 126 7.91 -4.71 7.76
N GLY A 127 9.11 -4.79 8.34
CA GLY A 127 10.35 -4.37 7.66
C GLY A 127 10.57 -2.85 7.60
N THR A 128 9.69 -2.05 8.18
CA THR A 128 9.83 -0.59 8.31
C THR A 128 10.27 -0.23 9.74
N ASP A 129 10.82 0.97 9.95
CA ASP A 129 11.21 1.42 11.28
C ASP A 129 10.03 1.54 12.26
N ARG A 130 8.80 1.67 11.74
CA ARG A 130 7.58 1.72 12.56
C ARG A 130 7.17 0.38 13.14
N ALA A 131 7.65 -0.75 12.61
CA ALA A 131 7.32 -2.07 13.16
C ALA A 131 8.08 -2.41 14.46
N LYS A 132 9.12 -1.64 14.81
CA LYS A 132 9.96 -1.88 16.00
C LYS A 132 9.50 -1.14 17.26
N ARG A 133 8.49 -0.28 17.15
CA ARG A 133 7.93 0.52 18.24
C ARG A 133 6.67 -0.15 18.79
#